data_AF-A0A8D2LJU8-F1
#
_entry.id   AF-A0A8D2LJU8-F1
#
_cell.length_a   1.000
_cell.length_b   1.000
_cell.length_c   1.000
_cell.angle_alpha   90.00
_cell.angle_beta   90.00
_cell.angle_gamma   90.00
#
_symmetry.space_group_name_H-M   'P 1'
#
loop_
_entity.id
_entity.type
_entity.pdbx_description
1 polymer ?
#
loop_
_entity_poly.entity_id
_entity_poly.type
_entity_poly.pdbx_seq_one_letter_code
_entity_poly.pdbx_strand_id
1 'polypeptide(L)'
;MKFPNLTIPSTCGAYPPQSCLFGQVLNLGAFLGVVICYLRYQQVRDYGCHSHLNLAGLILGIFFAIGASLVGNFQQYNQLETHLVGAFLAFVIGIVYFWVQAFLTNRVNPRHGGPWMAPLRFSLSFCSAAFFIAIVLFTLGLTSEAAYCEWALAMNLFVLFGLFAVDFCHFLLVAAKWPSSPPFVAHAAARNTV
;
A
#
# COMPACT_ATOMS: atom_id res chain seq x y z
N MET A 1 34.44 -7.66 37.77
CA MET A 1 34.86 -8.52 36.65
C MET A 1 33.77 -8.50 35.58
N LYS A 2 34.16 -8.42 34.31
CA LYS A 2 33.36 -8.21 33.09
C LYS A 2 31.99 -8.91 33.06
N PHE A 3 30.93 -8.15 32.76
CA PHE A 3 29.78 -8.65 32.00
C PHE A 3 30.01 -8.28 30.53
N PRO A 4 30.50 -9.20 29.66
CA PRO A 4 30.57 -8.95 28.24
C PRO A 4 29.21 -9.29 27.60
N ASN A 5 28.86 -8.52 26.56
CA ASN A 5 27.69 -8.70 25.68
C ASN A 5 26.39 -8.02 26.13
N LEU A 6 26.43 -6.68 26.25
CA LEU A 6 25.23 -5.87 26.06
C LEU A 6 24.91 -5.77 24.56
N THR A 7 24.51 -6.88 23.94
CA THR A 7 23.72 -6.83 22.71
C THR A 7 22.28 -6.90 23.17
N ILE A 8 21.69 -5.77 23.59
CA ILE A 8 20.23 -5.70 23.66
C ILE A 8 19.79 -5.60 22.21
N PRO A 9 19.23 -6.65 21.56
CA PRO A 9 18.40 -6.38 20.40
C PRO A 9 17.32 -5.45 20.92
N SER A 10 17.35 -4.19 20.52
CA SER A 10 16.35 -3.21 20.94
C SER A 10 15.00 -3.86 20.71
N THR A 11 14.25 -4.15 21.77
CA THR A 11 12.92 -4.78 21.73
C THR A 11 11.88 -3.76 21.22
N CYS A 12 12.28 -2.99 20.21
CA CYS A 12 11.58 -1.87 19.65
C CYS A 12 10.28 -2.41 19.03
N GLY A 13 9.16 -2.30 19.75
CA GLY A 13 7.84 -2.70 19.28
C GLY A 13 7.32 -4.02 19.82
N ALA A 14 8.09 -4.70 20.69
CA ALA A 14 7.65 -5.94 21.34
C ALA A 14 6.81 -5.70 22.60
N TYR A 15 6.78 -4.48 23.15
CA TYR A 15 6.04 -4.16 24.37
C TYR A 15 5.34 -2.79 24.30
N PRO A 16 4.24 -2.60 25.05
CA PRO A 16 3.63 -1.29 25.23
C PRO A 16 4.62 -0.30 25.86
N PRO A 17 4.57 1.01 25.51
CA PRO A 17 3.60 1.65 24.61
C PRO A 17 3.96 1.56 23.11
N GLN A 18 5.17 1.10 22.78
CA GLN A 18 5.68 1.16 21.40
C GLN A 18 4.92 0.25 20.44
N SER A 19 4.56 -0.96 20.89
CA SER A 19 3.76 -1.89 20.08
C SER A 19 2.39 -1.31 19.72
N CYS A 20 1.78 -0.56 20.64
CA CYS A 20 0.50 0.10 20.43
C CYS A 20 0.61 1.20 19.37
N LEU A 21 1.67 2.02 19.41
CA LEU A 21 1.92 3.04 18.39
C LEU A 21 2.15 2.41 17.01
N PHE A 22 2.96 1.35 16.94
CA PHE A 22 3.18 0.61 15.71
C PHE A 22 1.87 0.05 15.13
N GLY A 23 1.06 -0.59 15.96
CA GLY A 23 -0.25 -1.11 15.57
C GLY A 23 -1.21 -0.03 15.07
N GLN A 24 -1.27 1.13 15.75
CA GLN A 24 -2.08 2.27 15.29
C GLN A 24 -1.64 2.76 13.90
N VAL A 25 -0.33 2.92 13.68
CA VAL A 25 0.21 3.37 12.39
C VAL A 25 -0.09 2.36 11.29
N LEU A 26 0.13 1.06 11.54
CA LEU A 26 -0.15 0.03 10.54
C LEU A 26 -1.64 -0.15 10.27
N ASN A 27 -2.51 -0.05 11.27
CA ASN A 27 -3.96 -0.12 11.06
C ASN A 27 -4.47 1.09 10.26
N LEU A 28 -3.96 2.30 10.55
CA LEU A 28 -4.27 3.48 9.75
C LEU A 28 -3.76 3.32 8.31
N GLY A 29 -2.54 2.81 8.14
CA GLY A 29 -1.97 2.48 6.84
C GLY A 29 -2.79 1.44 6.08
N ALA A 30 -3.29 0.40 6.75
CA ALA A 30 -4.15 -0.63 6.17
C ALA A 30 -5.47 -0.03 5.68
N PHE A 31 -6.12 0.82 6.49
CA PHE A 31 -7.34 1.53 6.08
C PHE A 31 -7.09 2.40 4.84
N LEU A 32 -6.05 3.23 4.85
CA LEU A 32 -5.66 4.05 3.70
C LEU A 32 -5.32 3.19 2.48
N GLY A 33 -4.69 2.04 2.69
CA GLY A 33 -4.40 1.05 1.65
C GLY A 33 -5.66 0.55 0.96
N VAL A 34 -6.70 0.17 1.72
CA VAL A 34 -8.00 -0.23 1.14
C VAL A 34 -8.62 0.91 0.34
N VAL A 35 -8.59 2.14 0.86
CA VAL A 35 -9.10 3.31 0.15
C VAL A 35 -8.35 3.51 -1.17
N ILE A 36 -7.02 3.44 -1.16
CA ILE A 36 -6.19 3.55 -2.38
C ILE A 36 -6.52 2.44 -3.38
N CYS A 37 -6.63 1.19 -2.93
CA CYS A 37 -6.98 0.06 -3.79
C CYS A 37 -8.36 0.23 -4.42
N TYR A 38 -9.34 0.71 -3.65
CA TYR A 38 -10.69 0.99 -4.13
C TYR A 38 -10.71 2.13 -5.16
N LEU A 39 -10.04 3.25 -4.86
CA LEU A 39 -9.92 4.37 -5.80
C LEU A 39 -9.24 3.94 -7.09
N ARG A 40 -8.20 3.11 -6.99
CA ARG A 40 -7.52 2.57 -8.17
C ARG A 40 -8.43 1.66 -8.99
N TYR A 41 -9.19 0.79 -8.32
CA TYR A 41 -10.18 -0.06 -8.98
C TYR A 41 -11.20 0.76 -9.77
N GLN A 42 -11.76 1.79 -9.14
CA GLN A 42 -12.73 2.69 -9.78
C GLN A 42 -12.11 3.45 -10.94
N GLN A 43 -10.91 4.02 -10.75
CA GLN A 43 -10.19 4.73 -11.80
C GLN A 43 -9.99 3.86 -13.06
N VAL A 44 -9.56 2.61 -12.90
CA VAL A 44 -9.37 1.68 -14.03
C VAL A 44 -10.71 1.37 -14.71
N ARG A 45 -11.79 1.26 -13.93
CA ARG A 45 -13.14 1.01 -14.45
C ARG A 45 -13.69 2.20 -15.24
N ASP A 46 -13.47 3.42 -14.75
CA ASP A 46 -13.92 4.66 -15.39
C ASP A 46 -13.21 4.92 -16.72
N TYR A 47 -11.99 4.41 -16.89
CA TYR A 47 -11.29 4.40 -18.18
C TYR A 47 -11.75 3.31 -19.15
N GLY A 48 -12.89 2.66 -18.87
CA GLY A 48 -13.50 1.64 -19.75
C GLY A 48 -12.80 0.28 -19.71
N CYS A 49 -11.85 0.07 -18.79
CA CYS A 49 -11.12 -1.19 -18.64
C CYS A 49 -11.81 -2.13 -17.64
N HIS A 50 -12.87 -2.80 -18.08
CA HIS A 50 -13.60 -3.80 -17.29
C HIS A 50 -12.92 -5.18 -17.32
N SER A 51 -11.72 -5.28 -16.72
CA SER A 51 -10.97 -6.53 -16.66
C SER A 51 -11.21 -7.28 -15.35
N HIS A 52 -11.29 -8.61 -15.41
CA HIS A 52 -11.20 -9.47 -14.22
C HIS A 52 -9.91 -9.22 -13.42
N LEU A 53 -8.83 -8.77 -14.07
CA LEU A 53 -7.59 -8.38 -13.40
C LEU A 53 -7.76 -7.17 -12.49
N ASN A 54 -8.66 -6.24 -12.84
CA ASN A 54 -8.94 -5.08 -12.00
C ASN A 54 -9.64 -5.50 -10.70
N LEU A 55 -10.65 -6.39 -10.81
CA LEU A 55 -11.32 -6.95 -9.64
C LEU A 55 -10.37 -7.82 -8.79
N ALA A 56 -9.55 -8.66 -9.43
CA ALA A 56 -8.52 -9.43 -8.74
C ALA A 56 -7.56 -8.51 -7.99
N GLY A 57 -7.14 -7.39 -8.60
CA GLY A 57 -6.34 -6.35 -7.95
C GLY A 57 -7.01 -5.79 -6.69
N LEU A 58 -8.30 -5.47 -6.73
CA LEU A 58 -9.03 -5.01 -5.54
C LEU A 58 -9.03 -6.06 -4.43
N ILE A 59 -9.32 -7.32 -4.76
CA ILE A 59 -9.36 -8.42 -3.80
C ILE A 59 -7.98 -8.62 -3.16
N LEU A 60 -6.91 -8.65 -3.96
CA LEU A 60 -5.54 -8.75 -3.48
C LEU A 60 -5.18 -7.57 -2.55
N GLY A 61 -5.61 -6.35 -2.89
CA GLY A 61 -5.40 -5.16 -2.05
C GLY A 61 -6.11 -5.25 -0.69
N ILE A 62 -7.30 -5.83 -0.63
CA ILE A 62 -8.02 -6.09 0.63
C ILE A 62 -7.26 -7.12 1.48
N PHE A 63 -6.81 -8.23 0.89
CA PHE A 63 -5.99 -9.22 1.59
C PHE A 63 -4.68 -8.65 2.10
N PHE A 64 -4.01 -7.79 1.32
CA PHE A 64 -2.85 -7.04 1.76
C PHE A 64 -3.15 -6.21 3.02
N ALA A 65 -4.25 -5.46 3.02
CA ALA A 65 -4.62 -4.62 4.16
C ALA A 65 -4.97 -5.44 5.42
N ILE A 66 -5.64 -6.59 5.25
CA ILE A 66 -5.85 -7.55 6.34
C ILE A 66 -4.50 -8.01 6.90
N GLY A 67 -3.55 -8.38 6.03
CA GLY A 67 -2.20 -8.75 6.43
C GLY A 67 -1.49 -7.67 7.24
N ALA A 68 -1.52 -6.42 6.76
CA ALA A 68 -0.93 -5.28 7.45
C ALA A 68 -1.57 -5.04 8.83
N SER A 69 -2.89 -5.20 8.94
CA SER A 69 -3.58 -5.10 10.24
C SER A 69 -3.19 -6.25 11.18
N LEU A 70 -3.07 -7.49 10.69
CA LEU A 70 -2.61 -8.62 11.51
C LEU A 70 -1.20 -8.37 12.05
N VAL A 71 -0.26 -7.95 11.20
CA VAL A 71 1.12 -7.63 11.60
C VAL A 71 1.16 -6.52 12.66
N GLY A 72 0.29 -5.50 12.51
CA GLY A 72 0.23 -4.37 13.44
C GLY A 72 -0.30 -4.73 14.83
N ASN A 73 -1.23 -5.69 14.94
CA ASN A 73 -1.87 -6.03 16.22
C ASN A 73 -1.29 -7.29 16.88
N PHE A 74 -0.77 -8.24 16.09
CA PHE A 74 -0.18 -9.48 16.60
C PHE A 74 1.34 -9.39 16.49
N GLN A 75 1.99 -9.23 17.64
CA GLN A 75 3.43 -9.06 17.73
C GLN A 75 4.15 -10.40 17.58
N GLN A 76 5.30 -10.40 16.90
CA GLN A 76 6.12 -11.60 16.69
C GLN A 76 6.45 -12.35 17.99
N TYR A 77 6.68 -11.64 19.10
CA TYR A 77 7.03 -12.25 20.39
C TYR A 77 5.84 -12.89 21.11
N ASN A 78 4.64 -12.30 21.00
CA ASN A 78 3.48 -12.73 21.78
C ASN A 78 2.56 -13.68 21.01
N GLN A 79 2.45 -13.52 19.69
CA GLN A 79 1.65 -14.39 18.83
C GLN A 79 2.31 -14.55 17.45
N LEU A 80 3.31 -15.42 17.40
CA LEU A 80 4.15 -15.64 16.22
C LEU A 80 3.34 -16.15 15.02
N GLU A 81 2.49 -17.16 15.22
CA GLU A 81 1.74 -17.81 14.14
C GLU A 81 0.87 -16.79 13.36
N THR A 82 0.08 -16.00 14.08
CA THR A 82 -0.76 -14.96 13.47
C THR A 82 0.08 -13.85 12.83
N HIS A 83 1.20 -13.48 13.45
CA HIS A 83 2.11 -12.49 12.88
C HIS A 83 2.68 -12.96 11.54
N LEU A 84 3.10 -14.22 11.43
CA LEU A 84 3.64 -14.80 10.20
C LEU A 84 2.57 -14.89 9.10
N VAL A 85 1.33 -15.26 9.44
CA VAL A 85 0.21 -15.22 8.49
C VAL A 85 -0.02 -13.79 7.99
N GLY A 86 0.01 -12.81 8.91
CA GLY A 86 -0.08 -11.39 8.56
C GLY A 86 1.05 -10.94 7.62
N ALA A 87 2.29 -11.31 7.94
CA ALA A 87 3.47 -10.95 7.15
C ALA A 87 3.44 -11.57 5.76
N PHE A 88 3.00 -12.83 5.65
CA PHE A 88 2.77 -13.48 4.37
C PHE A 88 1.73 -12.72 3.53
N LEU A 89 0.59 -12.38 4.12
CA LEU A 89 -0.44 -11.60 3.44
C LEU A 89 0.07 -10.19 3.05
N ALA A 90 0.79 -9.50 3.92
CA ALA A 90 1.30 -8.16 3.64
C ALA A 90 2.39 -8.17 2.56
N PHE A 91 3.36 -9.08 2.63
CA PHE A 91 4.47 -9.08 1.69
C PHE A 91 4.14 -9.81 0.39
N VAL A 92 3.72 -11.07 0.44
CA VAL A 92 3.53 -11.89 -0.76
C VAL A 92 2.33 -11.38 -1.56
N ILE A 93 1.18 -11.22 -0.93
CA ILE A 93 -0.02 -10.73 -1.64
C ILE A 93 0.17 -9.27 -2.06
N GLY A 94 0.89 -8.46 -1.27
CA GLY A 94 1.28 -7.10 -1.66
C GLY A 94 2.14 -7.06 -2.92
N ILE A 95 3.15 -7.93 -3.04
CA ILE A 95 3.98 -8.04 -4.25
C ILE A 95 3.11 -8.43 -5.45
N VAL A 96 2.26 -9.45 -5.32
CA VAL A 96 1.36 -9.88 -6.39
C VAL A 96 0.42 -8.75 -6.81
N TYR A 97 -0.15 -8.02 -5.85
CA TYR A 97 -0.95 -6.82 -6.12
C TYR A 97 -0.19 -5.80 -6.96
N PHE A 98 1.05 -5.47 -6.61
CA PHE A 98 1.83 -4.48 -7.35
C PHE A 98 2.23 -4.94 -8.75
N TRP A 99 2.47 -6.23 -8.96
CA TRP A 99 2.64 -6.78 -10.31
C TRP A 99 1.37 -6.61 -11.16
N VAL A 100 0.20 -6.90 -10.59
CA VAL A 100 -1.09 -6.67 -11.27
C VAL A 100 -1.26 -5.18 -11.60
N GLN A 101 -0.94 -4.29 -10.66
CA GLN A 101 -1.04 -2.84 -10.88
C GLN A 101 -0.03 -2.30 -11.91
N ALA A 102 1.18 -2.84 -11.96
CA ALA A 102 2.17 -2.52 -12.99
C ALA A 102 1.67 -2.93 -14.39
N PHE A 103 1.07 -4.12 -14.51
CA PHE A 103 0.46 -4.56 -15.76
C PHE A 103 -0.74 -3.69 -16.16
N LEU A 104 -1.66 -3.40 -15.23
CA LEU A 104 -2.81 -2.54 -15.48
C LEU A 104 -2.39 -1.12 -15.89
N THR A 105 -1.34 -0.56 -15.29
CA THR A 105 -0.80 0.76 -15.66
C THR A 105 -0.37 0.80 -17.14
N ASN A 106 0.10 -0.31 -17.69
CA ASN A 106 0.46 -0.40 -19.11
C ASN A 106 -0.74 -0.55 -20.05
N ARG A 107 -1.88 -1.08 -19.55
CA ARG A 107 -3.09 -1.34 -20.34
C ARG A 107 -4.07 -0.17 -20.38
N VAL A 108 -3.96 0.75 -19.43
CA VAL A 108 -4.92 1.83 -19.22
C VAL A 108 -4.45 3.12 -19.89
N ASN A 109 -5.39 3.83 -20.53
CA ASN A 109 -5.20 5.14 -21.15
C ASN A 109 -6.40 6.03 -20.78
N PRO A 110 -6.24 7.31 -20.36
CA PRO A 110 -5.00 8.09 -20.22
C PRO A 110 -4.14 7.73 -19.00
N ARG A 111 -2.81 7.74 -19.19
CA ARG A 111 -1.82 7.59 -18.12
C ARG A 111 -1.58 8.93 -17.44
N HIS A 112 -2.05 9.05 -16.20
CA HIS A 112 -1.76 10.21 -15.36
C HIS A 112 -0.41 10.01 -14.67
N GLY A 113 0.38 11.08 -14.54
CA GLY A 113 1.74 11.04 -13.97
C GLY A 113 2.88 10.92 -14.99
N GLY A 114 2.60 10.96 -16.30
CA GLY A 114 3.62 10.99 -17.35
C GLY A 114 4.20 9.60 -17.70
N PRO A 115 5.05 9.52 -18.74
CA PRO A 115 5.53 8.24 -19.28
C PRO A 115 6.49 7.48 -18.35
N TRP A 116 7.08 8.14 -17.35
CA TRP A 116 8.04 7.54 -16.40
C TRP A 116 7.37 6.68 -15.31
N MET A 117 6.07 6.87 -15.06
CA MET A 117 5.35 6.14 -14.00
C MET A 117 5.27 4.64 -14.25
N ALA A 118 5.02 4.25 -15.50
CA ALA A 118 4.91 2.85 -15.90
C ALA A 118 6.23 2.07 -15.70
N PRO A 119 7.38 2.50 -16.26
CA PRO A 119 8.65 1.81 -16.02
C PRO A 119 9.06 1.88 -14.54
N LEU A 120 8.80 2.99 -13.83
CA LEU A 120 9.12 3.08 -12.41
C LEU A 120 8.36 2.03 -11.58
N ARG A 121 7.04 1.90 -11.77
CA ARG A 121 6.24 0.89 -11.05
C ARG A 121 6.70 -0.53 -11.36
N PHE A 122 7.08 -0.80 -12.61
CA PHE A 122 7.60 -2.10 -13.00
C PHE A 122 8.93 -2.40 -12.31
N SER A 123 9.88 -1.46 -12.34
CA SER A 123 11.18 -1.59 -11.68
C SER A 123 11.05 -1.79 -10.17
N LEU A 124 10.19 -1.00 -9.50
CA LEU A 124 9.97 -1.14 -8.06
C LEU A 124 9.28 -2.47 -7.70
N SER A 125 8.34 -2.96 -8.53
CA SER A 125 7.71 -4.27 -8.33
C SER A 125 8.71 -5.42 -8.49
N PHE A 126 9.64 -5.28 -9.44
CA PHE A 126 10.74 -6.22 -9.60
C PHE A 126 11.70 -6.18 -8.40
N CYS A 127 12.06 -4.99 -7.91
CA CYS A 127 12.86 -4.84 -6.69
C CYS A 127 12.17 -5.49 -5.48
N SER A 128 10.85 -5.34 -5.31
CA SER A 128 10.12 -6.02 -4.22
C SER A 128 10.24 -7.54 -4.31
N ALA A 129 10.08 -8.11 -5.51
CA ALA A 129 10.25 -9.55 -5.70
C ALA A 129 11.69 -10.00 -5.40
N ALA A 130 12.69 -9.24 -5.82
CA ALA A 130 14.10 -9.51 -5.54
C ALA A 130 14.40 -9.46 -4.03
N PHE A 131 13.89 -8.45 -3.30
CA PHE A 131 14.04 -8.39 -1.85
C PHE A 131 13.37 -9.57 -1.16
N PHE A 132 12.17 -9.98 -1.60
CA PHE A 132 11.50 -11.16 -1.03
C PHE A 132 12.30 -12.44 -1.26
N ILE A 133 12.85 -12.65 -2.46
CA ILE A 133 13.74 -13.78 -2.76
C ILE A 133 14.98 -13.72 -1.87
N ALA A 134 15.59 -12.55 -1.70
CA ALA A 134 16.74 -12.37 -0.82
C ALA A 134 16.41 -12.73 0.64
N ILE A 135 15.24 -12.31 1.15
CA ILE A 135 14.76 -12.69 2.49
C ILE A 135 14.70 -14.22 2.61
N VAL A 136 14.11 -14.91 1.63
CA VAL A 136 14.02 -16.39 1.65
C VAL A 136 15.42 -17.02 1.66
N LEU A 137 16.33 -16.58 0.79
CA LEU A 137 17.70 -17.11 0.72
C LEU A 137 18.48 -16.86 2.01
N PHE A 138 18.41 -15.65 2.57
CA PHE A 138 19.09 -15.31 3.82
C PHE A 138 18.47 -16.00 5.02
N THR A 139 17.17 -16.26 5.02
CA THR A 139 16.49 -17.03 6.08
C THR A 139 16.88 -18.52 6.00
N LEU A 140 17.16 -19.05 4.81
CA LEU A 140 17.72 -20.40 4.67
C LEU A 140 19.20 -20.49 5.10
N GLY A 141 19.91 -19.36 5.14
CA GLY A 141 21.28 -19.23 5.67
C GLY A 141 21.40 -18.57 7.05
N LEU A 142 20.25 -18.24 7.68
CA LEU A 142 20.04 -17.57 8.98
C LEU A 142 21.09 -16.51 9.39
N THR A 143 21.31 -15.51 8.52
CA THR A 143 22.13 -14.32 8.83
C THR A 143 21.28 -13.13 9.26
N SER A 144 21.87 -12.14 9.95
CA SER A 144 21.20 -10.86 10.27
C SER A 144 20.83 -10.03 9.03
N GLU A 145 21.29 -10.44 7.84
CA GLU A 145 21.11 -9.71 6.59
C GLU A 145 19.65 -9.73 6.09
N ALA A 146 18.89 -10.77 6.43
CA ALA A 146 17.46 -10.88 6.09
C ALA A 146 16.64 -9.71 6.65
N ALA A 147 16.99 -9.22 7.85
CA ALA A 147 16.29 -8.11 8.47
C ALA A 147 16.39 -6.83 7.63
N TYR A 148 17.57 -6.51 7.06
CA TYR A 148 17.72 -5.33 6.20
C TYR A 148 16.87 -5.46 4.94
N CYS A 149 16.79 -6.66 4.35
CA CYS A 149 15.95 -6.90 3.18
C CYS A 149 14.46 -6.78 3.49
N GLU A 150 14.02 -7.22 4.68
CA GLU A 150 12.64 -7.07 5.15
C GLU A 150 12.24 -5.60 5.28
N TRP A 151 13.07 -4.79 5.94
CA TRP A 151 12.83 -3.35 6.05
C TRP A 151 12.85 -2.65 4.69
N ALA A 152 13.79 -3.02 3.81
CA ALA A 152 13.85 -2.48 2.45
C ALA A 152 12.58 -2.83 1.65
N LEU A 153 12.09 -4.06 1.76
CA LEU A 153 10.84 -4.50 1.13
C LEU A 153 9.65 -3.69 1.65
N ALA A 154 9.52 -3.52 2.97
CA ALA A 154 8.44 -2.74 3.58
C ALA A 154 8.45 -1.28 3.08
N MET A 155 9.60 -0.63 3.08
CA MET A 155 9.74 0.74 2.56
C MET A 155 9.40 0.83 1.07
N ASN A 156 9.83 -0.16 0.27
CA ASN A 156 9.52 -0.20 -1.15
C ASN A 156 8.02 -0.34 -1.42
N LEU A 157 7.30 -1.15 -0.63
CA LEU A 157 5.85 -1.27 -0.71
C LEU A 157 5.15 0.04 -0.33
N PHE A 158 5.62 0.76 0.71
CA PHE A 158 5.08 2.08 1.04
C PHE A 158 5.29 3.10 -0.08
N VAL A 159 6.46 3.11 -0.73
CA VAL A 159 6.72 3.97 -1.89
C VAL A 159 5.79 3.62 -3.04
N LEU A 160 5.59 2.33 -3.33
CA LEU A 160 4.67 1.85 -4.36
C LEU A 160 3.21 2.28 -4.09
N PHE A 161 2.75 2.24 -2.84
CA PHE A 161 1.44 2.81 -2.46
C PHE A 161 1.41 4.33 -2.61
N GLY A 162 2.47 5.03 -2.18
CA GLY A 162 2.61 6.48 -2.31
C GLY A 162 2.59 6.97 -3.75
N LEU A 163 3.08 6.17 -4.71
CA LEU A 163 3.01 6.49 -6.13
C LEU A 163 1.58 6.57 -6.68
N PHE A 164 0.57 6.01 -6.00
CA PHE A 164 -0.83 6.24 -6.38
C PHE A 164 -1.31 7.66 -6.08
N ALA A 165 -0.66 8.39 -5.16
CA ALA A 165 -0.98 9.79 -4.93
C ALA A 165 -0.78 10.64 -6.20
N VAL A 166 0.22 10.30 -7.04
CA VAL A 166 0.44 10.96 -8.34
C VAL A 166 -0.71 10.69 -9.30
N ASP A 167 -1.24 9.46 -9.32
CA ASP A 167 -2.39 9.09 -10.18
C ASP A 167 -3.67 9.81 -9.76
N PHE A 168 -3.83 10.06 -8.46
CA PHE A 168 -5.05 10.68 -7.91
C PHE A 168 -4.98 12.20 -7.79
N CYS A 169 -3.77 12.79 -7.81
CA CYS A 169 -3.57 14.23 -7.70
C CYS A 169 -4.39 15.01 -8.75
N HIS A 170 -4.55 14.45 -9.96
CA HIS A 170 -5.40 15.06 -10.99
C HIS A 170 -6.87 15.19 -10.55
N PHE A 171 -7.45 14.17 -9.88
CA PHE A 171 -8.81 14.25 -9.36
C PHE A 171 -8.95 15.33 -8.29
N LEU A 172 -7.97 15.47 -7.41
CA LEU A 172 -7.96 16.51 -6.38
C LEU A 172 -7.86 17.90 -6.99
N LEU A 173 -7.05 18.08 -8.02
CA LEU A 173 -6.92 19.36 -8.73
C LEU A 173 -8.20 19.73 -9.51
N VAL A 174 -8.87 18.75 -10.11
CA VAL A 174 -10.16 18.95 -10.79
C VAL A 174 -11.27 19.25 -9.79
N ALA A 175 -11.33 18.51 -8.68
CA ALA A 175 -12.31 18.74 -7.62
C ALA A 175 -12.11 20.12 -6.94
N ALA A 176 -10.86 20.55 -6.73
CA ALA A 176 -10.54 21.88 -6.23
C ALA A 176 -10.93 23.00 -7.21
N LYS A 177 -10.98 22.70 -8.51
CA LYS A 177 -11.48 23.61 -9.56
C LYS A 177 -13.01 23.56 -9.74
N TRP A 178 -13.71 22.60 -9.12
CA TRP A 178 -15.15 22.51 -9.23
C TRP A 178 -15.80 23.72 -8.54
N PRO A 179 -16.59 24.53 -9.25
CA PRO A 179 -17.25 25.68 -8.63
C PRO A 179 -18.26 25.15 -7.61
N SER A 180 -18.14 25.63 -6.37
CA SER A 180 -18.99 25.32 -5.22
C SER A 180 -20.42 25.86 -5.33
N SER A 181 -20.96 26.04 -6.54
CA SER A 181 -22.35 26.48 -6.75
C SER A 181 -23.27 25.27 -6.98
N PRO A 182 -24.24 25.00 -6.09
CA PRO A 182 -25.27 24.02 -6.37
C PRO A 182 -26.16 24.50 -7.54
N PRO A 183 -26.59 23.62 -8.46
CA PRO A 183 -27.43 23.97 -9.61
C PRO A 183 -28.84 24.48 -9.25
N PHE A 184 -29.18 24.56 -7.96
CA PHE A 184 -30.54 24.86 -7.49
C PHE A 184 -30.84 26.35 -7.32
N VAL A 185 -29.83 27.23 -7.22
CA VAL A 185 -30.07 28.66 -6.92
C VAL A 185 -30.33 29.50 -8.19
N ALA A 186 -29.84 29.07 -9.36
CA ALA A 186 -30.01 29.82 -10.61
C ALA A 186 -31.45 29.78 -11.16
N HIS A 187 -32.25 28.77 -10.83
CA HIS A 187 -33.63 28.64 -11.34
C HIS A 187 -34.70 29.34 -10.49
N ALA A 188 -34.38 29.77 -9.27
CA ALA A 188 -35.31 30.49 -8.40
C ALA A 188 -35.29 32.02 -8.67
N ALA A 189 -34.15 32.58 -9.08
CA ALA A 189 -34.02 34.01 -9.36
C ALA A 189 -34.69 34.45 -10.68
N ALA A 190 -34.86 33.54 -11.63
CA ALA A 190 -35.49 33.84 -12.93
C ALA A 190 -37.03 33.75 -12.94
N ARG A 191 -37.66 33.38 -11.81
CA ARG A 191 -39.12 33.19 -11.71
C ARG A 191 -39.88 34.32 -11.00
N ASN A 192 -39.19 35.38 -10.56
CA ASN A 192 -39.80 36.50 -9.83
C ASN A 192 -39.72 37.86 -10.58
N THR A 193 -39.52 37.84 -11.90
CA THR A 193 -39.56 39.04 -12.74
C THR A 193 -40.60 38.89 -13.85
N VAL A 194 -41.87 38.77 -13.46
CA VAL A 194 -43.04 39.14 -14.28
C VAL A 194 -44.10 39.70 -13.35
#